data_AF-A0A091ASV2-F1
#
_entry.id   AF-A0A091ASV2-F1
#
_cell.length_a   1.000
_cell.length_b   1.000
_cell.length_c   1.000
_cell.angle_alpha   90.00
_cell.angle_beta   90.00
_cell.angle_gamma   90.00
#
_symmetry.space_group_name_H-M   'P 1'
#
loop_
_entity.id
_entity.type
_entity.pdbx_description
1 polymer ?
#
loop_
_entity_poly.entity_id
_entity_poly.type
_entity_poly.pdbx_seq_one_letter_code
_entity_poly.pdbx_strand_id
1 'polypeptide(L)'
;MGTDLLRCQFLAQLDDAQLERLANQERAHAEKGKLEQANEAATMLLRHAELKRTCAGLDDDLIARGAHYLRQAALAGEPDAVVRYATGGTFRITGSNAYLTTPEFEQWRREAPAMVQRALEAGQPGAVLLMLETHSTNYFLPWLTPHDPDAAEASLALARRVFGEDFDASRFDIKVRDDPRHRAEAERRAAEMHARHFDGEPQDFARAAHGLVPLHDAHGFNKWPRPGFTVPVGQGCLPQEGLR
;
A
#
# COMPACT_ATOMS: atom_id res chain seq x y z
N MET A 1 -4.38 10.17 12.22
CA MET A 1 -3.39 10.94 13.01
C MET A 1 -1.95 10.44 12.81
N GLY A 2 -1.55 9.25 13.30
CA GLY A 2 -0.16 8.76 13.12
C GLY A 2 0.26 8.64 11.65
N THR A 3 -0.62 8.08 10.82
CA THR A 3 -0.46 8.00 9.36
C THR A 3 -0.32 9.37 8.69
N ASP A 4 -1.09 10.36 9.12
CA ASP A 4 -1.06 11.71 8.54
C ASP A 4 0.25 12.43 8.88
N LEU A 5 0.74 12.27 10.11
CA LEU A 5 2.05 12.77 10.52
C LEU A 5 3.18 12.11 9.73
N LEU A 6 3.08 10.81 9.46
CA LEU A 6 4.05 10.10 8.60
C LEU A 6 4.02 10.59 7.14
N ARG A 7 2.85 10.96 6.61
CA ARG A 7 2.75 11.60 5.28
C ARG A 7 3.45 12.95 5.27
N CYS A 8 3.29 13.74 6.33
CA CYS A 8 4.00 15.02 6.49
C CYS A 8 5.52 14.83 6.65
N GLN A 9 5.95 13.80 7.38
CA GLN A 9 7.37 13.46 7.50
C GLN A 9 7.97 13.08 6.14
N PHE A 10 7.22 12.34 5.31
CA PHE A 10 7.64 12.00 3.96
C PHE A 10 7.71 13.25 3.05
N LEU A 11 6.73 14.16 3.16
CA LEU A 11 6.73 15.41 2.41
C LEU A 11 8.03 16.21 2.62
N ALA A 12 8.53 16.26 3.85
CA ALA A 12 9.78 16.94 4.17
C ALA A 12 11.03 16.33 3.51
N GLN A 13 10.94 15.10 2.98
CA GLN A 13 12.02 14.43 2.25
C GLN A 13 11.96 14.65 0.73
N LEU A 14 10.83 15.17 0.20
CA LEU A 14 10.74 15.50 -1.22
C LEU A 14 11.43 16.84 -1.48
N ASP A 15 12.43 16.83 -2.35
CA ASP A 15 13.15 18.06 -2.73
C ASP A 15 12.46 18.80 -3.88
N ASP A 16 12.69 20.11 -3.96
CA ASP A 16 12.11 20.97 -5.02
C ASP A 16 12.54 20.50 -6.43
N ALA A 17 13.71 19.84 -6.55
CA ALA A 17 14.22 19.33 -7.81
C ALA A 17 13.40 18.13 -8.34
N GLN A 18 12.84 17.28 -7.47
CA GLN A 18 11.92 16.22 -7.84
C GLN A 18 10.61 16.79 -8.40
N LEU A 19 10.09 17.85 -7.79
CA LEU A 19 8.86 18.53 -8.24
C LEU A 19 9.07 19.24 -9.58
N GLU A 20 10.21 19.89 -9.76
CA GLU A 20 10.56 20.52 -11.03
C GLU A 20 10.68 19.48 -12.16
N ARG A 21 11.29 18.32 -11.88
CA ARG A 21 11.33 17.21 -12.84
C ARG A 21 9.94 16.72 -13.23
N LEU A 22 9.02 16.56 -12.27
CA LEU A 22 7.63 16.16 -12.52
C LEU A 22 6.89 17.20 -13.38
N ALA A 23 7.05 18.49 -13.09
CA ALA A 23 6.47 19.57 -13.89
C ALA A 23 7.05 19.62 -15.32
N ASN A 24 8.35 19.35 -15.48
CA ASN A 24 8.97 19.23 -16.80
C ASN A 24 8.44 18.02 -17.59
N GLN A 25 8.22 16.89 -16.92
CA GLN A 25 7.64 15.69 -17.54
C GLN A 25 6.20 15.92 -17.99
N GLU A 26 5.38 16.56 -17.15
CA GLU A 26 4.00 16.94 -17.48
C GLU A 26 3.95 17.74 -18.79
N ARG A 27 4.70 18.84 -18.87
CA ARG A 27 4.78 19.67 -20.08
C ARG A 27 5.26 18.89 -21.30
N ALA A 28 6.33 18.13 -21.17
CA ALA A 28 6.88 17.35 -22.26
C ALA A 28 5.93 16.24 -22.76
N HIS A 29 5.09 15.68 -21.88
CA HIS A 29 4.05 14.73 -22.26
C HIS A 29 2.89 15.43 -22.98
N ALA A 30 2.43 16.57 -22.46
CA ALA A 30 1.38 17.38 -23.07
C ALA A 30 1.75 17.84 -24.50
N GLU A 31 2.96 18.36 -24.69
CA GLU A 31 3.49 18.79 -26.00
C GLU A 31 3.55 17.64 -27.03
N LYS A 32 3.77 16.41 -26.57
CA LYS A 32 3.83 15.21 -27.42
C LYS A 32 2.45 14.55 -27.62
N GLY A 33 1.37 15.16 -27.14
CA GLY A 33 0.01 14.60 -27.20
C GLY A 33 -0.22 13.39 -26.29
N LYS A 34 0.68 13.13 -25.33
CA LYS A 34 0.62 12.03 -24.36
C LYS A 34 -0.21 12.44 -23.14
N LEU A 35 -1.51 12.66 -23.37
CA LEU A 35 -2.39 13.31 -22.39
C LEU A 35 -2.59 12.49 -21.10
N GLU A 36 -2.61 11.16 -21.19
CA GLU A 36 -2.74 10.31 -20.00
C GLU A 36 -1.55 10.47 -19.05
N GLN A 37 -0.33 10.41 -19.60
CA GLN A 37 0.89 10.58 -18.82
C GLN A 37 1.05 12.01 -18.29
N ALA A 38 0.60 13.02 -19.04
CA ALA A 38 0.56 14.40 -18.57
C ALA A 38 -0.42 14.54 -17.38
N ASN A 39 -1.61 13.96 -17.47
CA ASN A 39 -2.59 13.97 -16.39
C ASN A 39 -2.11 13.24 -15.14
N GLU A 40 -1.36 12.13 -15.28
CA GLU A 40 -0.72 11.45 -14.15
C GLU A 40 0.29 12.36 -13.43
N ALA A 41 1.16 13.03 -14.19
CA ALA A 41 2.15 13.96 -13.64
C ALA A 41 1.48 15.17 -12.96
N ALA A 42 0.46 15.77 -13.59
CA ALA A 42 -0.32 16.86 -13.02
C ALA A 42 -1.03 16.44 -11.72
N THR A 43 -1.59 15.23 -11.69
CA THR A 43 -2.24 14.67 -10.49
C THR A 43 -1.24 14.52 -9.33
N MET A 44 -0.02 14.05 -9.60
CA MET A 44 1.02 13.96 -8.58
C MET A 44 1.42 15.33 -8.01
N LEU A 45 1.53 16.35 -8.87
CA LEU A 45 1.83 17.73 -8.45
C LEU A 45 0.71 18.33 -7.59
N LEU A 46 -0.55 18.14 -7.99
CA LEU A 46 -1.70 18.60 -7.20
C LEU A 46 -1.74 17.95 -5.82
N ARG A 47 -1.54 16.63 -5.75
CA ARG A 47 -1.50 15.88 -4.48
C ARG A 47 -0.39 16.36 -3.56
N HIS A 48 0.79 16.68 -4.12
CA HIS A 48 1.88 17.25 -3.35
C HIS A 48 1.49 18.62 -2.76
N ALA A 49 0.87 19.50 -3.56
CA ALA A 49 0.40 20.80 -3.09
C ALA A 49 -0.67 20.68 -1.99
N GLU A 50 -1.61 19.74 -2.11
CA GLU A 50 -2.62 19.44 -1.09
C GLU A 50 -2.00 18.91 0.20
N LEU A 51 -1.03 18.00 0.10
CA LEU A 51 -0.32 17.49 1.26
C LEU A 51 0.48 18.59 1.97
N LYS A 52 1.15 19.46 1.21
CA LYS A 52 1.86 20.63 1.75
C LYS A 52 0.93 21.58 2.50
N ARG A 53 -0.28 21.80 1.98
CA ARG A 53 -1.31 22.58 2.68
C ARG A 53 -1.80 21.88 3.95
N THR A 54 -1.98 20.56 3.91
CA THR A 54 -2.42 19.76 5.06
C THR A 54 -1.39 19.76 6.20
N CYS A 55 -0.11 19.74 5.85
CA CYS A 55 0.99 19.75 6.82
C CYS A 55 1.40 21.16 7.27
N ALA A 56 0.84 22.21 6.67
CA ALA A 56 1.19 23.58 6.98
C ALA A 56 0.82 23.94 8.43
N GLY A 57 1.79 24.44 9.19
CA GLY A 57 1.59 24.84 10.58
C GLY A 57 1.66 23.70 11.59
N LEU A 58 1.98 22.47 11.17
CA LEU A 58 2.35 21.40 12.08
C LEU A 58 3.79 21.59 12.56
N ASP A 59 4.00 21.31 13.84
CA ASP A 59 5.31 21.35 14.48
C ASP A 59 6.17 20.14 14.09
N ASP A 60 7.47 20.35 13.85
CA ASP A 60 8.38 19.30 13.40
C ASP A 60 8.54 18.17 14.44
N ASP A 61 8.51 18.48 15.75
CA ASP A 61 8.56 17.46 16.80
C ASP A 61 7.27 16.63 16.85
N LEU A 62 6.14 17.21 16.43
CA LEU A 62 4.89 16.47 16.28
C LEU A 62 4.96 15.55 15.06
N ILE A 63 5.45 16.03 13.92
CA ILE A 63 5.64 15.24 12.70
C ILE A 63 6.57 14.06 12.97
N ALA A 64 7.68 14.28 13.66
CA ALA A 64 8.65 13.24 14.02
C ALA A 64 8.05 12.11 14.90
N ARG A 65 6.96 12.38 15.62
CA ARG A 65 6.23 11.38 16.42
C ARG A 65 5.27 10.51 15.61
N GLY A 66 5.18 10.67 14.29
CA GLY A 66 4.28 9.90 13.43
C GLY A 66 4.42 8.38 13.61
N ALA A 67 5.64 7.85 13.60
CA ALA A 67 5.90 6.42 13.81
C ALA A 67 5.49 5.94 15.21
N HIS A 68 5.72 6.76 16.23
CA HIS A 68 5.29 6.47 17.60
C HIS A 68 3.77 6.33 17.70
N TYR A 69 3.02 7.30 17.17
CA TYR A 69 1.56 7.26 17.20
C TYR A 69 0.96 6.16 16.33
N LEU A 70 1.59 5.86 15.18
CA LEU A 70 1.18 4.72 14.37
C LEU A 70 1.31 3.41 15.16
N ARG A 71 2.44 3.20 15.84
CA ARG A 71 2.65 2.03 16.69
C ARG A 71 1.61 1.95 17.81
N GLN A 72 1.30 3.06 18.49
CA GLN A 72 0.29 3.07 19.56
C GLN A 72 -1.10 2.66 19.04
N ALA A 73 -1.52 3.19 17.89
CA ALA A 73 -2.79 2.81 17.27
C ALA A 73 -2.80 1.33 16.85
N ALA A 74 -1.69 0.83 16.30
CA ALA A 74 -1.53 -0.56 15.92
C ALA A 74 -1.59 -1.51 17.13
N LEU A 75 -0.95 -1.14 18.25
CA LEU A 75 -1.01 -1.89 19.51
C LEU A 75 -2.40 -1.87 20.14
N ALA A 76 -3.18 -0.81 19.91
CA ALA A 76 -4.58 -0.73 20.30
C ALA A 76 -5.52 -1.57 19.39
N GLY A 77 -4.99 -2.18 18.33
CA GLY A 77 -5.75 -3.05 17.42
C GLY A 77 -6.52 -2.31 16.34
N GLU A 78 -6.21 -1.03 16.06
CA GLU A 78 -6.84 -0.30 14.95
C GLU A 78 -6.42 -0.96 13.62
N PRO A 79 -7.36 -1.48 12.81
CA PRO A 79 -7.04 -2.31 11.64
C PRO A 79 -6.08 -1.67 10.64
N ASP A 80 -6.32 -0.41 10.26
CA ASP A 80 -5.50 0.25 9.25
C ASP A 80 -4.09 0.53 9.78
N ALA A 81 -3.97 0.92 11.06
CA ALA A 81 -2.70 1.13 11.73
C ALA A 81 -1.91 -0.17 11.90
N VAL A 82 -2.57 -1.29 12.21
CA VAL A 82 -1.93 -2.61 12.27
C VAL A 82 -1.29 -2.93 10.93
N VAL A 83 -2.05 -2.81 9.85
CA VAL A 83 -1.54 -3.11 8.50
C VAL A 83 -0.38 -2.18 8.16
N ARG A 84 -0.57 -0.86 8.34
CA ARG A 84 0.42 0.16 8.02
C ARG A 84 1.70 0.01 8.84
N TYR A 85 1.60 -0.26 10.14
CA TYR A 85 2.76 -0.50 11.01
C TYR A 85 3.52 -1.75 10.58
N ALA A 86 2.79 -2.84 10.31
CA ALA A 86 3.38 -4.11 9.90
C ALA A 86 4.10 -4.03 8.53
N THR A 87 3.70 -3.11 7.63
CA THR A 87 4.48 -2.86 6.41
C THR A 87 5.91 -2.39 6.69
N GLY A 88 6.24 -1.87 7.88
CA GLY A 88 7.57 -1.30 8.16
C GLY A 88 7.93 -0.08 7.30
N GLY A 89 6.97 0.51 6.59
CA GLY A 89 7.19 1.63 5.66
C GLY A 89 7.81 2.87 6.31
N THR A 90 7.70 3.03 7.62
CA THR A 90 8.32 4.12 8.39
C THR A 90 9.85 4.11 8.32
N PHE A 91 10.46 2.93 8.22
CA PHE A 91 11.93 2.79 8.16
C PHE A 91 12.51 3.17 6.80
N ARG A 92 11.69 3.14 5.75
CA ARG A 92 12.10 3.46 4.37
C ARG A 92 12.02 4.94 4.04
N ILE A 93 11.47 5.77 4.92
CA ILE A 93 11.35 7.22 4.71
C ILE A 93 12.73 7.89 4.56
N THR A 94 13.75 7.36 5.25
CA THR A 94 15.11 7.95 5.26
C THR A 94 15.99 7.52 4.10
N GLY A 95 15.56 6.56 3.28
CA GLY A 95 16.35 6.04 2.13
C GLY A 95 17.66 5.31 2.49
N SER A 96 17.93 5.07 3.77
CA SER A 96 19.16 4.46 4.28
C SER A 96 18.87 3.13 4.98
N ASN A 97 19.76 2.14 4.87
CA ASN A 97 19.65 0.88 5.63
C ASN A 97 20.16 0.99 7.08
N ALA A 98 20.55 2.19 7.54
CA ALA A 98 21.01 2.40 8.92
C ALA A 98 19.96 2.05 9.98
N TYR A 99 18.67 2.04 9.63
CA TYR A 99 17.60 1.63 10.56
C TYR A 99 17.73 0.17 11.02
N LEU A 100 18.41 -0.69 10.25
CA LEU A 100 18.52 -2.12 10.57
C LEU A 100 19.22 -2.40 11.91
N THR A 101 20.01 -1.44 12.40
CA THR A 101 20.74 -1.56 13.67
C THR A 101 20.07 -0.78 14.81
N THR A 102 18.93 -0.13 14.58
CA THR A 102 18.29 0.69 15.61
C THR A 102 17.38 -0.13 16.52
N PRO A 103 17.20 0.27 17.79
CA PRO A 103 16.28 -0.40 18.72
C PRO A 103 14.83 -0.44 18.22
N GLU A 104 14.39 0.58 17.48
CA GLU A 104 13.04 0.70 16.94
C GLU A 104 12.75 -0.36 15.87
N PHE A 105 13.73 -0.65 15.02
CA PHE A 105 13.60 -1.71 14.03
C PHE A 105 13.50 -3.08 14.69
N GLU A 106 14.35 -3.34 15.68
CA GLU A 106 14.32 -4.60 16.42
C GLU A 106 13.02 -4.74 17.24
N GLN A 107 12.46 -3.65 17.76
CA GLN A 107 11.13 -3.64 18.36
C GLN A 107 10.06 -4.02 17.34
N TRP A 108 10.02 -3.35 16.19
CA TRP A 108 9.07 -3.66 15.13
C TRP A 108 9.18 -5.11 14.65
N ARG A 109 10.40 -5.62 14.45
CA ARG A 109 10.65 -7.00 14.01
C ARG A 109 10.05 -8.04 14.95
N ARG A 110 10.00 -7.75 16.26
CA ARG A 110 9.39 -8.64 17.27
C ARG A 110 7.86 -8.49 17.34
N GLU A 111 7.33 -7.31 17.05
CA GLU A 111 5.90 -7.00 17.22
C GLU A 111 5.08 -7.35 15.97
N ALA A 112 5.58 -6.99 14.78
CA ALA A 112 4.83 -7.03 13.54
C ALA A 112 4.30 -8.43 13.17
N PRO A 113 5.09 -9.53 13.23
CA PRO A 113 4.59 -10.85 12.80
C PRO A 113 3.38 -11.33 13.60
N ALA A 114 3.43 -11.20 14.93
CA ALA A 114 2.31 -11.59 15.79
C ALA A 114 1.09 -10.69 15.60
N MET A 115 1.32 -9.41 15.25
CA MET A 115 0.25 -8.47 14.96
C MET A 115 -0.48 -8.80 13.65
N VAL A 116 0.26 -9.14 12.59
CA VAL A 116 -0.31 -9.60 11.31
C VAL A 116 -1.09 -10.89 11.49
N GLN A 117 -0.56 -11.85 12.25
CA GLN A 117 -1.27 -13.09 12.53
C GLN A 117 -2.61 -12.85 13.24
N ARG A 118 -2.64 -11.97 14.27
CA ARG A 118 -3.89 -11.61 14.95
C ARG A 118 -4.87 -10.89 14.03
N ALA A 119 -4.38 -10.00 13.17
CA ALA A 119 -5.22 -9.31 12.18
C ALA A 119 -5.84 -10.29 11.18
N LEU A 120 -5.07 -11.26 10.70
CA LEU A 120 -5.54 -12.34 9.85
C LEU A 120 -6.64 -13.15 10.56
N GLU A 121 -6.40 -13.54 11.81
CA GLU A 121 -7.35 -14.33 12.60
C GLU A 121 -8.65 -13.57 12.90
N ALA A 122 -8.58 -12.24 12.95
CA ALA A 122 -9.71 -11.34 13.10
C ALA A 122 -10.42 -11.02 11.76
N GLY A 123 -10.03 -11.65 10.66
CA GLY A 123 -10.66 -11.47 9.35
C GLY A 123 -10.29 -10.16 8.64
N GLN A 124 -9.16 -9.54 8.98
CA GLN A 124 -8.73 -8.30 8.33
C GLN A 124 -8.12 -8.60 6.95
N PRO A 125 -8.73 -8.15 5.83
CA PRO A 125 -8.25 -8.51 4.50
C PRO A 125 -6.84 -7.99 4.19
N GLY A 126 -6.47 -6.82 4.72
CA GLY A 126 -5.11 -6.27 4.55
C GLY A 126 -4.00 -7.16 5.11
N ALA A 127 -4.29 -7.99 6.13
CA ALA A 127 -3.33 -8.94 6.68
C ALA A 127 -3.00 -10.09 5.71
N VAL A 128 -3.96 -10.49 4.85
CA VAL A 128 -3.73 -11.50 3.80
C VAL A 128 -2.70 -10.99 2.79
N LEU A 129 -2.83 -9.73 2.38
CA LEU A 129 -1.90 -9.10 1.47
C LEU A 129 -0.51 -8.90 2.11
N LEU A 130 -0.43 -8.54 3.40
CA LEU A 130 0.84 -8.50 4.13
C LEU A 130 1.54 -9.86 4.17
N MET A 131 0.80 -10.92 4.51
CA MET A 131 1.34 -12.29 4.49
C MET A 131 1.91 -12.62 3.12
N LEU A 132 1.17 -12.27 2.06
CA LEU A 132 1.61 -12.46 0.69
C LEU A 132 2.89 -11.66 0.35
N GLU A 133 3.00 -10.41 0.80
CA GLU A 133 4.18 -9.56 0.59
C GLU A 133 5.46 -10.14 1.23
N THR A 134 5.35 -10.86 2.35
CA THR A 134 6.52 -11.53 2.98
C THR A 134 7.18 -12.57 2.08
N HIS A 135 6.47 -13.04 1.06
CA HIS A 135 6.95 -14.03 0.10
C HIS A 135 7.30 -13.45 -1.27
N SER A 136 7.02 -12.16 -1.51
CA SER A 136 7.22 -11.53 -2.82
C SER A 136 8.53 -10.75 -2.91
N THR A 137 9.36 -11.08 -3.89
CA THR A 137 10.71 -10.48 -4.10
C THR A 137 10.67 -8.97 -4.40
N ASN A 138 9.50 -8.43 -4.76
CA ASN A 138 9.30 -7.00 -5.03
C ASN A 138 9.32 -6.14 -3.76
N TYR A 139 9.23 -6.75 -2.58
CA TYR A 139 9.12 -6.08 -1.29
C TYR A 139 10.35 -6.34 -0.41
N PHE A 140 10.50 -5.56 0.66
CA PHE A 140 11.64 -5.72 1.59
C PHE A 140 11.36 -6.74 2.71
N LEU A 141 10.09 -7.02 3.01
CA LEU A 141 9.69 -7.98 4.04
C LEU A 141 10.33 -9.38 3.88
N PRO A 142 10.45 -9.96 2.65
CA PRO A 142 11.14 -11.22 2.46
C PRO A 142 12.61 -11.22 2.86
N TRP A 143 13.26 -10.05 2.99
CA TRP A 143 14.65 -9.99 3.49
C TRP A 143 14.75 -10.30 4.98
N LEU A 144 13.62 -10.33 5.68
CA LEU A 144 13.52 -10.44 7.13
C LEU A 144 12.91 -11.76 7.60
N THR A 145 12.37 -12.54 6.68
CA THR A 145 11.74 -13.83 6.93
C THR A 145 12.41 -14.91 6.08
N PRO A 146 12.67 -16.10 6.63
CA PRO A 146 13.10 -17.24 5.81
C PRO A 146 12.10 -17.49 4.68
N HIS A 147 12.60 -17.79 3.48
CA HIS A 147 11.75 -18.19 2.38
C HIS A 147 11.14 -19.56 2.65
N ASP A 148 9.82 -19.63 2.65
CA ASP A 148 9.03 -20.85 2.79
C ASP A 148 8.08 -20.96 1.58
N PRO A 149 8.37 -21.85 0.61
CA PRO A 149 7.56 -21.99 -0.60
C PRO A 149 6.17 -22.59 -0.31
N ASP A 150 6.01 -23.34 0.79
CA ASP A 150 4.73 -23.94 1.16
C ASP A 150 3.81 -22.88 1.78
N ALA A 151 4.37 -22.00 2.63
CA ALA A 151 3.66 -20.83 3.14
C ALA A 151 3.33 -19.81 2.04
N ALA A 152 4.20 -19.65 1.03
CA ALA A 152 3.98 -18.78 -0.11
C ALA A 152 2.79 -19.24 -0.97
N GLU A 153 2.72 -20.53 -1.32
CA GLU A 153 1.60 -21.09 -2.08
C GLU A 153 0.29 -21.01 -1.28
N ALA A 154 0.32 -21.29 0.03
CA ALA A 154 -0.87 -21.17 0.89
C ALA A 154 -1.36 -19.72 1.00
N SER A 155 -0.46 -18.75 1.13
CA SER A 155 -0.81 -17.32 1.17
C SER A 155 -1.40 -16.85 -0.17
N LEU A 156 -0.85 -17.32 -1.29
CA LEU A 156 -1.36 -17.02 -2.62
C LEU A 156 -2.75 -17.63 -2.85
N ALA A 157 -2.96 -18.89 -2.46
CA ALA A 157 -4.25 -19.56 -2.52
C ALA A 157 -5.29 -18.85 -1.63
N LEU A 158 -4.89 -18.39 -0.44
CA LEU A 158 -5.76 -17.62 0.44
C LEU A 158 -6.15 -16.28 -0.17
N ALA A 159 -5.19 -15.53 -0.73
CA ALA A 159 -5.46 -14.26 -1.40
C ALA A 159 -6.47 -14.42 -2.55
N ARG A 160 -6.30 -15.45 -3.39
CA ARG A 160 -7.25 -15.77 -4.47
C ARG A 160 -8.67 -16.04 -3.96
N ARG A 161 -8.81 -16.73 -2.82
CA ARG A 161 -10.12 -17.03 -2.22
C ARG A 161 -10.76 -15.81 -1.58
N VAL A 162 -9.96 -15.05 -0.84
CA VAL A 162 -10.42 -13.85 -0.12
C VAL A 162 -10.83 -12.76 -1.10
N PHE A 163 -10.13 -12.57 -2.21
CA PHE A 163 -10.37 -11.43 -3.11
C PHE A 163 -11.02 -11.79 -4.45
N GLY A 164 -11.07 -13.08 -4.80
CA GLY A 164 -11.73 -13.54 -6.02
C GLY A 164 -11.10 -12.97 -7.30
N GLU A 165 -11.96 -12.60 -8.24
CA GLU A 165 -11.58 -12.15 -9.59
C GLU A 165 -10.84 -10.79 -9.60
N ASP A 166 -11.01 -9.97 -8.56
CA ASP A 166 -10.33 -8.67 -8.45
C ASP A 166 -8.84 -8.80 -8.11
N PHE A 167 -8.39 -9.99 -7.71
CA PHE A 167 -7.01 -10.23 -7.32
C PHE A 167 -6.13 -10.63 -8.49
N ASP A 168 -5.18 -9.74 -8.80
CA ASP A 168 -4.14 -9.96 -9.79
C ASP A 168 -2.85 -10.44 -9.12
N ALA A 169 -2.65 -11.75 -9.14
CA ALA A 169 -1.46 -12.39 -8.59
C ALA A 169 -0.14 -11.94 -9.26
N SER A 170 -0.19 -11.45 -10.51
CA SER A 170 1.02 -11.06 -11.26
C SER A 170 1.75 -9.86 -10.64
N ARG A 171 1.08 -9.12 -9.75
CA ARG A 171 1.68 -8.00 -8.99
C ARG A 171 2.65 -8.46 -7.91
N PHE A 172 2.56 -9.72 -7.51
CA PHE A 172 3.42 -10.33 -6.52
C PHE A 172 4.35 -11.32 -7.22
N ASP A 173 5.64 -10.98 -7.33
CA ASP A 173 6.65 -11.94 -7.81
C ASP A 173 6.91 -12.99 -6.72
N ILE A 174 6.06 -14.02 -6.68
CA ILE A 174 6.10 -15.11 -5.72
C ILE A 174 6.54 -16.37 -6.43
N LYS A 175 7.59 -16.98 -5.89
CA LYS A 175 8.08 -18.28 -6.34
C LYS A 175 7.38 -19.38 -5.56
N VAL A 176 6.65 -20.21 -6.29
CA VAL A 176 5.92 -21.34 -5.75
C VAL A 176 6.45 -22.65 -6.31
N ARG A 177 6.24 -23.76 -5.60
CA ARG A 177 6.69 -25.08 -6.03
C ARG A 177 5.77 -25.63 -7.12
N ASP A 178 6.35 -26.13 -8.21
CA ASP A 178 5.59 -26.85 -9.24
C ASP A 178 5.34 -28.31 -8.82
N ASP A 179 4.47 -28.51 -7.82
CA ASP A 179 4.03 -29.83 -7.37
C ASP A 179 2.51 -29.83 -7.09
N PRO A 180 1.72 -30.65 -7.81
CA PRO A 180 0.27 -30.75 -7.61
C PRO A 180 -0.15 -31.11 -6.18
N ARG A 181 0.63 -31.90 -5.45
CA ARG A 181 0.30 -32.28 -4.06
C ARG A 181 0.44 -31.09 -3.12
N HIS A 182 1.48 -30.29 -3.30
CA HIS A 182 1.70 -29.07 -2.53
C HIS A 182 0.60 -28.04 -2.82
N ARG A 183 0.21 -27.89 -4.09
CA ARG A 183 -0.91 -27.01 -4.47
C ARG A 183 -2.22 -27.44 -3.82
N ALA A 184 -2.53 -28.75 -3.82
CA ALA A 184 -3.75 -29.27 -3.19
C ALA A 184 -3.78 -29.03 -1.68
N GLU A 185 -2.64 -29.20 -0.99
CA GLU A 185 -2.51 -28.92 0.44
C GLU A 185 -2.68 -27.42 0.75
N ALA A 186 -2.03 -26.55 -0.03
CA ALA A 186 -2.15 -25.11 0.08
C ALA A 186 -3.60 -24.63 -0.12
N GLU A 187 -4.29 -25.16 -1.14
CA GLU A 187 -5.71 -24.90 -1.40
C GLU A 187 -6.61 -25.32 -0.25
N ARG A 188 -6.36 -26.50 0.35
CA ARG A 188 -7.12 -26.96 1.51
C ARG A 188 -6.92 -26.02 2.70
N ARG A 189 -5.68 -25.69 3.03
CA ARG A 189 -5.35 -24.77 4.14
C ARG A 189 -5.96 -23.39 3.92
N ALA A 190 -5.90 -22.88 2.69
CA ALA A 190 -6.50 -21.61 2.31
C ALA A 190 -8.03 -21.64 2.44
N ALA A 191 -8.69 -22.73 2.05
CA ALA A 191 -10.14 -22.90 2.23
C ALA A 191 -10.53 -22.92 3.71
N GLU A 192 -9.78 -23.64 4.55
CA GLU A 192 -10.02 -23.68 6.00
C GLU A 192 -9.86 -22.30 6.64
N MET A 193 -8.82 -21.55 6.25
CA MET A 193 -8.59 -20.18 6.74
C MET A 193 -9.67 -19.21 6.27
N HIS A 194 -10.07 -19.29 4.99
CA HIS A 194 -11.12 -18.44 4.41
C HIS A 194 -12.46 -18.67 5.12
N ALA A 195 -12.84 -19.93 5.34
CA ALA A 195 -14.05 -20.27 6.07
C ALA A 195 -13.99 -19.84 7.55
N ARG A 196 -12.83 -20.00 8.21
CA ARG A 196 -12.68 -19.71 9.64
C ARG A 196 -12.64 -18.22 9.97
N HIS A 197 -11.97 -17.42 9.13
CA HIS A 197 -11.64 -16.04 9.46
C HIS A 197 -12.40 -15.01 8.63
N PHE A 198 -13.01 -15.41 7.52
CA PHE A 198 -13.71 -14.51 6.58
C PHE A 198 -15.11 -15.01 6.24
N ASP A 199 -15.64 -15.97 7.01
CA ASP A 199 -16.96 -16.60 6.81
C ASP A 199 -17.19 -17.19 5.40
N GLY A 200 -16.12 -17.42 4.64
CA GLY A 200 -16.19 -17.87 3.24
C GLY A 200 -16.61 -16.79 2.24
N GLU A 201 -16.75 -15.53 2.67
CA GLU A 201 -17.18 -14.42 1.82
C GLU A 201 -15.99 -13.72 1.15
N PRO A 202 -16.12 -13.28 -0.12
CA PRO A 202 -15.11 -12.47 -0.77
C PRO A 202 -15.03 -11.07 -0.16
N GLN A 203 -13.86 -10.46 -0.24
CA GLN A 203 -13.49 -9.18 0.34
C GLN A 203 -13.05 -8.22 -0.77
N ASP A 204 -13.26 -6.93 -0.55
CA ASP A 204 -12.84 -5.88 -1.49
C ASP A 204 -11.31 -5.71 -1.49
N PHE A 205 -10.70 -6.11 -2.60
CA PHE A 205 -9.25 -6.00 -2.81
C PHE A 205 -8.75 -4.56 -2.82
N ALA A 206 -9.49 -3.64 -3.45
CA ALA A 206 -9.10 -2.23 -3.54
C ALA A 206 -9.08 -1.58 -2.15
N ARG A 207 -10.08 -1.92 -1.32
CA ARG A 207 -10.12 -1.49 0.08
C ARG A 207 -8.98 -2.10 0.89
N ALA A 208 -8.71 -3.40 0.73
CA ALA A 208 -7.64 -4.08 1.44
C ALA A 208 -6.24 -3.52 1.10
N ALA A 209 -6.01 -3.24 -0.19
CA ALA A 209 -4.76 -2.68 -0.68
C ALA A 209 -4.53 -1.23 -0.22
N HIS A 210 -5.58 -0.48 0.14
CA HIS A 210 -5.47 0.90 0.60
C HIS A 210 -4.57 1.03 1.85
N GLY A 211 -4.61 0.07 2.77
CA GLY A 211 -3.78 0.05 3.98
C GLY A 211 -2.28 -0.19 3.70
N LEU A 212 -1.96 -0.74 2.52
CA LEU A 212 -0.61 -1.09 2.09
C LEU A 212 0.05 -0.04 1.21
N VAL A 213 -0.72 0.95 0.74
CA VAL A 213 -0.20 1.94 -0.17
C VAL A 213 0.94 2.72 0.51
N PRO A 214 2.10 2.87 -0.15
CA PRO A 214 3.21 3.61 0.41
C PRO A 214 2.78 4.98 0.91
N LEU A 215 3.36 5.42 2.05
CA LEU A 215 3.02 6.70 2.69
C LEU A 215 3.19 7.93 1.79
N HIS A 216 3.98 7.81 0.73
CA HIS A 216 4.20 8.84 -0.28
C HIS A 216 3.15 8.89 -1.39
N ASP A 217 2.39 7.82 -1.54
CA ASP A 217 1.39 7.67 -2.57
C ASP A 217 0.02 7.55 -1.90
N ALA A 218 -0.46 8.65 -1.30
CA ALA A 218 -1.73 8.62 -0.58
C ALA A 218 -2.93 8.17 -1.45
N HIS A 219 -2.74 8.06 -2.78
CA HIS A 219 -3.69 7.47 -3.71
C HIS A 219 -2.98 6.70 -4.84
N GLY A 220 -2.16 5.71 -4.53
CA GLY A 220 -1.55 4.79 -5.51
C GLY A 220 -2.52 3.98 -6.38
N PHE A 221 -3.81 4.35 -6.39
CA PHE A 221 -4.84 3.89 -7.30
C PHE A 221 -4.44 3.91 -8.79
N ASN A 222 -3.52 4.78 -9.23
CA ASN A 222 -3.16 4.87 -10.65
C ASN A 222 -2.11 3.84 -11.11
N LYS A 223 -1.47 3.10 -10.20
CA LYS A 223 -0.64 1.92 -10.56
C LYS A 223 -1.40 0.59 -10.42
N TRP A 224 -2.67 0.65 -10.04
CA TRP A 224 -3.56 -0.48 -9.88
C TRP A 224 -4.64 -0.37 -10.96
N PRO A 225 -4.53 -1.05 -12.11
CA PRO A 225 -5.58 -0.98 -13.11
C PRO A 225 -6.90 -1.44 -12.47
N ARG A 226 -7.89 -0.55 -12.51
CA ARG A 226 -9.30 -0.90 -12.29
C ARG A 226 -9.74 -1.73 -13.50
N PRO A 227 -10.31 -2.94 -13.32
CA PRO A 227 -11.14 -3.51 -14.37
C PRO A 227 -12.36 -2.58 -14.56
N GLY A 228 -12.46 -1.93 -15.72
CA GLY A 228 -13.74 -1.50 -16.25
C GLY A 228 -14.42 -0.22 -15.76
N PHE A 229 -13.77 0.69 -15.01
CA PHE A 229 -14.38 2.00 -14.72
C PHE A 229 -14.09 3.00 -15.85
N THR A 230 -14.86 2.92 -16.94
CA THR A 230 -15.08 4.06 -17.83
C THR A 230 -15.88 5.10 -17.05
N VAL A 231 -15.26 6.23 -16.71
CA VAL A 231 -16.05 7.42 -16.40
C VAL A 231 -16.80 7.76 -17.68
N PRO A 232 -18.14 7.87 -17.67
CA PRO A 232 -18.84 8.32 -18.86
C PRO A 232 -18.28 9.69 -19.21
N VAL A 233 -17.86 9.87 -20.47
CA VAL A 233 -17.61 11.20 -21.02
C VAL A 233 -18.98 11.89 -21.07
N GLY A 234 -19.38 12.44 -19.93
CA GLY A 234 -20.56 13.24 -19.74
C GLY A 234 -20.29 14.63 -20.32
N GLN A 235 -20.82 14.82 -21.51
CA GLN A 235 -21.30 16.06 -22.12
C GLN A 235 -21.13 17.34 -21.29
N GLY A 236 -20.56 18.35 -21.96
CA GLY A 236 -20.12 19.61 -21.36
C GLY A 236 -21.18 20.37 -20.58
N CYS A 237 -20.65 21.19 -19.67
CA CYS A 237 -21.34 22.32 -19.06
C CYS A 237 -20.32 23.46 -18.89
N LEU A 238 -20.01 24.15 -19.98
CA LEU A 238 -19.62 25.56 -19.92
C LEU A 238 -20.90 26.38 -20.11
N PRO A 239 -21.28 27.26 -19.18
CA PRO A 239 -22.30 28.26 -19.48
C PRO A 239 -21.68 29.32 -20.41
N GLN A 240 -22.03 29.26 -21.70
CA GLN A 240 -21.85 30.37 -22.63
C GLN A 240 -23.21 31.06 -22.84
N GLU A 241 -23.48 32.12 -22.08
CA GLU A 241 -24.35 33.26 -22.46
C GLU A 241 -23.90 34.44 -21.56
N GLY A 242 -23.60 35.66 -21.99
CA GLY A 242 -23.66 36.30 -23.30
C GLY A 242 -22.89 37.63 -23.23
N LEU A 243 -22.17 37.96 -24.30
CA LEU A 243 -21.67 39.30 -24.60
C LEU A 243 -22.05 39.59 -26.06
N ARG A 244 -23.11 40.36 -26.23
CA ARG A 244 -23.31 41.26 -27.37
C ARG A 244 -23.05 42.67 -26.88
#